data_AF-A0A1V9ZFS4-F1
#
_entry.id   AF-A0A1V9ZFS4-F1
#
_cell.length_a   1.000
_cell.length_b   1.000
_cell.length_c   1.000
_cell.angle_alpha   90.00
_cell.angle_beta   90.00
_cell.angle_gamma   90.00
#
_symmetry.space_group_name_H-M   'P 1'
#
loop_
_entity.id
_entity.type
_entity.pdbx_description
1 polymer ?
#
loop_
_entity_poly.entity_id
_entity_poly.type
_entity_poly.pdbx_seq_one_letter_code
_entity_poly.pdbx_strand_id
1 'polypeptide(L)'
;MGSVWFAAEYDPVAAGSIDGSTTSGVHDRALVRALNAPYDATRDPKICGNPLCTLFVGRLNFATDEAKLHEVFGRYGAIRHLRLVRHVVTQESRGYAFVEYVREKDFEAAYYATNKMLLDGRRILVEFERERVMPGWKPRRLGGGLGGRKESGQLRFGGRDRPFRRPRDQG
;
A
#
# COMPACT_ATOMS: atom_id res chain seq x y z
N MET A 1 5.70 5.16 20.99
CA MET A 1 5.18 4.52 19.76
C MET A 1 6.35 4.34 18.80
N GLY A 2 6.67 3.11 18.38
CA GLY A 2 7.70 2.90 17.36
C GLY A 2 7.30 3.57 16.04
N SER A 3 8.28 4.03 15.26
CA SER A 3 8.01 4.65 13.96
C SER A 3 7.28 3.66 13.04
N VAL A 4 6.04 3.97 12.67
CA VAL A 4 5.26 3.20 11.67
C VAL A 4 5.70 3.52 10.22
N TRP A 5 6.54 4.55 10.10
CA TRP A 5 7.15 5.00 8.86
C TRP A 5 8.50 4.33 8.69
N PHE A 6 8.63 3.54 7.62
CA PHE A 6 9.89 2.91 7.21
C PHE A 6 10.73 3.84 6.33
N ALA A 7 10.14 4.95 5.88
CA ALA A 7 10.75 6.05 5.14
C ALA A 7 9.88 7.31 5.29
N ALA A 8 10.49 8.50 5.26
CA ALA A 8 9.77 9.78 5.25
C ALA A 8 9.18 10.12 3.87
N GLU A 9 9.83 9.67 2.81
CA GLU A 9 9.44 9.88 1.42
C GLU A 9 9.61 8.59 0.61
N TYR A 10 8.95 8.54 -0.55
CA TYR A 10 9.07 7.43 -1.48
C TYR A 10 10.08 7.77 -2.57
N ASP A 11 11.19 7.04 -2.57
CA ASP A 11 12.13 6.98 -3.70
C ASP A 11 11.96 5.62 -4.40
N PRO A 12 11.60 5.58 -5.70
CA PRO A 12 11.49 4.33 -6.44
C PRO A 12 12.78 3.49 -6.43
N VAL A 13 13.94 4.12 -6.59
CA VAL A 13 15.25 3.46 -6.61
C VAL A 13 15.56 2.86 -5.26
N ALA A 14 15.41 3.63 -4.19
CA ALA A 14 15.59 3.13 -2.83
C ALA A 14 14.64 1.96 -2.55
N ALA A 15 13.37 2.08 -2.96
CA ALA A 15 12.40 0.99 -2.85
C ALA A 15 12.80 -0.24 -3.66
N GLY A 16 13.62 -0.11 -4.70
CA GLY A 16 14.21 -1.22 -5.44
C GLY A 16 15.31 -1.98 -4.69
N SER A 17 15.96 -1.34 -3.71
CA SER A 17 17.04 -1.94 -2.93
C SER A 17 16.58 -2.45 -1.56
N ILE A 18 17.12 -3.58 -1.12
CA ILE A 18 16.82 -4.15 0.19
C ILE A 18 17.28 -3.27 1.34
N ASP A 19 18.38 -2.53 1.16
CA ASP A 19 18.97 -1.65 2.16
C ASP A 19 18.54 -0.19 2.02
N GLY A 20 17.73 0.13 1.02
CA GLY A 20 17.31 1.50 0.72
C GLY A 20 18.39 2.34 0.04
N SER A 21 19.49 1.75 -0.42
CA SER A 21 20.49 2.46 -1.21
C SER A 21 19.96 2.85 -2.59
N THR A 22 20.48 3.96 -3.11
CA THR A 22 20.13 4.53 -4.42
C THR A 22 21.23 4.36 -5.47
N THR A 23 22.31 3.64 -5.14
CA THR A 23 23.53 3.57 -5.96
C THR A 23 23.44 2.51 -7.06
N SER A 24 23.81 2.95 -8.28
CA SER A 24 24.14 2.21 -9.50
C SER A 24 22.98 1.72 -10.38
N GLY A 25 22.82 2.42 -11.52
CA GLY A 25 22.19 1.94 -12.75
C GLY A 25 20.80 1.35 -12.58
N VAL A 26 19.76 2.18 -12.66
CA VAL A 26 18.37 1.71 -12.67
C VAL A 26 18.09 0.97 -13.98
N HIS A 27 18.46 -0.31 -14.06
CA HIS A 27 18.18 -1.17 -15.22
C HIS A 27 16.79 -1.82 -15.16
N ASP A 28 16.08 -1.71 -14.02
CA ASP A 28 14.68 -2.10 -13.88
C ASP A 28 13.78 -1.08 -14.62
N ARG A 29 13.20 -1.50 -15.74
CA ARG A 29 12.26 -0.70 -16.55
C ARG A 29 11.09 -0.14 -15.74
N ALA A 30 10.63 -0.85 -14.71
CA ALA A 30 9.55 -0.37 -13.85
C ALA A 30 10.02 0.75 -12.92
N LEU A 31 11.26 0.72 -12.43
CA LEU A 31 11.83 1.82 -11.66
C LEU A 31 12.07 3.06 -12.52
N VAL A 32 12.60 2.89 -13.74
CA VAL A 32 12.72 3.98 -14.72
C VAL A 32 11.35 4.59 -15.01
N ARG A 33 10.31 3.77 -15.19
CA ARG A 33 8.95 4.27 -15.38
C ARG A 33 8.45 5.04 -14.15
N ALA A 34 8.73 4.57 -12.94
CA ALA A 34 8.29 5.23 -11.72
C ALA A 34 8.92 6.62 -11.53
N LEU A 35 10.21 6.75 -11.86
CA LEU A 35 10.93 8.04 -11.83
C LEU A 35 10.33 9.05 -12.80
N ASN A 36 9.98 8.60 -14.01
CA ASN A 36 9.52 9.50 -15.07
C ASN A 36 8.00 9.72 -15.09
N ALA A 37 7.21 8.89 -14.42
CA ALA A 37 5.75 8.97 -14.47
C ALA A 37 5.22 10.08 -13.54
N PRO A 38 4.50 11.10 -14.06
CA PRO A 38 3.81 12.05 -13.21
C PRO A 38 2.72 11.30 -12.42
N TYR A 39 2.57 11.67 -11.15
CA TYR A 39 1.52 11.15 -10.30
C TYR A 39 1.12 12.20 -9.31
N ASP A 40 -0.18 12.49 -9.28
CA ASP A 40 -0.78 13.41 -8.35
C ASP A 40 -2.10 12.80 -7.87
N ALA A 41 -2.12 12.42 -6.60
CA ALA A 41 -3.27 11.84 -5.94
C ALA A 41 -4.46 12.80 -5.88
N THR A 42 -4.20 14.10 -5.78
CA THR A 42 -5.27 15.10 -5.58
C THR A 42 -6.12 15.28 -6.83
N ARG A 43 -5.68 14.73 -7.97
CA ARG A 43 -6.42 14.76 -9.25
C ARG A 43 -7.42 13.61 -9.40
N ASP A 44 -7.40 12.59 -8.55
CA ASP A 44 -8.42 11.53 -8.58
C ASP A 44 -9.63 11.95 -7.72
N PRO A 45 -10.79 12.28 -8.32
CA PRO A 45 -11.98 12.71 -7.58
C PRO A 45 -12.56 11.60 -6.70
N LYS A 46 -12.12 10.35 -6.88
CA LYS A 46 -12.53 9.21 -6.04
C LYS A 46 -11.75 9.12 -4.73
N ILE A 47 -10.73 9.96 -4.55
CA ILE A 47 -9.96 10.07 -3.32
C ILE A 47 -10.54 11.19 -2.48
N CYS A 48 -10.91 10.86 -1.24
CA CYS A 48 -11.60 11.77 -0.34
C CYS A 48 -11.23 11.51 1.13
N GLY A 49 -11.72 12.38 2.02
CA GLY A 49 -11.61 12.18 3.47
C GLY A 49 -10.20 12.36 4.04
N ASN A 50 -9.99 11.84 5.25
CA ASN A 50 -8.72 11.97 5.96
C ASN A 50 -7.77 10.78 5.66
N PRO A 51 -6.61 11.00 5.02
CA PRO A 51 -5.69 9.92 4.71
C PRO A 51 -5.07 9.25 5.96
N LEU A 52 -4.97 9.98 7.08
CA LEU A 52 -4.46 9.43 8.34
C LEU A 52 -5.46 8.49 9.02
N CYS A 53 -6.75 8.56 8.64
CA CYS A 53 -7.79 7.63 9.07
C CYS A 53 -8.12 6.59 7.99
N THR A 54 -7.32 6.49 6.92
CA THR A 54 -7.61 5.63 5.76
C THR A 54 -6.63 4.48 5.66
N LEU A 55 -7.15 3.25 5.80
CA LEU A 55 -6.37 2.03 5.57
C LEU A 55 -6.28 1.74 4.08
N PHE A 56 -5.08 1.35 3.65
CA PHE A 56 -4.88 0.54 2.46
C PHE A 56 -5.02 -0.94 2.82
N VAL A 57 -5.91 -1.64 2.13
CA VAL A 57 -6.12 -3.08 2.26
C VAL A 57 -5.75 -3.74 0.94
N GLY A 58 -4.62 -4.44 0.91
CA GLY A 58 -4.10 -5.10 -0.29
C GLY A 58 -4.13 -6.62 -0.21
N ARG A 59 -3.85 -7.28 -1.35
CA ARG A 59 -3.85 -8.75 -1.49
C ARG A 59 -5.20 -9.40 -1.21
N LEU A 60 -6.27 -8.66 -1.46
CA LEU A 60 -7.62 -9.20 -1.41
C LEU A 60 -7.78 -10.35 -2.42
N ASN A 61 -8.72 -11.24 -2.16
CA ASN A 61 -9.22 -12.10 -3.20
C ASN A 61 -9.94 -11.23 -4.24
N PHE A 62 -9.83 -11.58 -5.52
CA PHE A 62 -10.52 -10.85 -6.58
C PHE A 62 -12.04 -10.98 -6.48
N ALA A 63 -12.52 -12.04 -5.80
CA ALA A 63 -13.94 -12.24 -5.47
C ALA A 63 -14.39 -11.48 -4.21
N THR A 64 -13.47 -10.93 -3.39
CA THR A 64 -13.85 -10.14 -2.23
C THR A 64 -14.48 -8.83 -2.68
N ASP A 65 -15.69 -8.55 -2.20
CA ASP A 65 -16.49 -7.37 -2.54
C ASP A 65 -16.57 -6.37 -1.38
N GLU A 66 -17.21 -5.24 -1.64
CA GLU A 66 -17.41 -4.15 -0.69
C GLU A 66 -18.24 -4.60 0.52
N ALA A 67 -19.24 -5.48 0.33
CA ALA A 67 -20.08 -5.98 1.42
C ALA A 67 -19.26 -6.80 2.43
N LYS A 68 -18.39 -7.70 1.95
CA LYS A 68 -17.48 -8.46 2.81
C LYS A 68 -16.49 -7.55 3.53
N LEU A 69 -15.98 -6.53 2.86
CA LEU A 69 -15.09 -5.55 3.49
C LEU A 69 -15.80 -4.76 4.58
N HIS A 70 -17.05 -4.32 4.35
CA HIS A 70 -17.87 -3.67 5.38
C HIS A 70 -18.13 -4.59 6.57
N GLU A 71 -18.43 -5.87 6.34
CA GLU A 71 -18.66 -6.85 7.41
C GLU A 71 -17.42 -7.06 8.30
N VAL A 72 -16.24 -7.14 7.70
CA VAL A 72 -14.98 -7.41 8.42
C VAL A 72 -14.45 -6.15 9.11
N PHE A 73 -14.35 -5.04 8.37
CA PHE A 73 -13.75 -3.80 8.88
C PHE A 73 -14.74 -2.99 9.73
N GLY A 74 -16.05 -3.14 9.52
CA GLY A 74 -17.07 -2.46 10.35
C GLY A 74 -17.06 -2.88 11.82
N ARG A 75 -16.45 -4.02 12.15
CA ARG A 75 -16.30 -4.52 13.53
C ARG A 75 -15.39 -3.64 14.39
N TYR A 76 -14.52 -2.84 13.77
CA TYR A 76 -13.57 -1.98 14.47
C TYR A 76 -14.12 -0.56 14.70
N GLY A 77 -15.11 -0.14 13.93
CA GLY A 77 -15.74 1.16 14.07
C GLY A 77 -16.50 1.61 12.83
N ALA A 78 -17.04 2.83 12.91
CA ALA A 78 -17.84 3.39 11.83
C ALA A 78 -16.95 3.72 10.62
N ILE A 79 -17.22 3.08 9.50
CA ILE A 79 -16.57 3.35 8.21
C ILE A 79 -17.24 4.59 7.60
N ARG A 80 -16.44 5.62 7.33
CA ARG A 80 -16.90 6.82 6.62
C ARG A 80 -16.96 6.58 5.12
N HIS A 81 -15.94 5.95 4.56
CA HIS A 81 -15.85 5.70 3.12
C HIS A 81 -15.11 4.37 2.87
N LEU A 82 -15.63 3.59 1.92
CA LEU A 82 -15.02 2.34 1.47
C LEU A 82 -14.95 2.35 -0.05
N ARG A 83 -13.75 2.14 -0.58
CA ARG A 83 -13.53 2.05 -2.03
C ARG A 83 -12.72 0.83 -2.38
N LEU A 84 -13.36 -0.19 -2.95
CA LEU A 84 -12.68 -1.27 -3.64
C LEU A 84 -12.23 -0.77 -5.01
N VAL A 85 -10.94 -0.89 -5.33
CA VAL A 85 -10.44 -0.41 -6.62
C VAL A 85 -10.65 -1.45 -7.69
N ARG A 86 -11.24 -1.03 -8.81
CA ARG A 86 -11.61 -1.88 -9.95
C ARG A 86 -10.94 -1.42 -11.24
N HIS A 87 -10.87 -2.31 -12.22
CA HIS A 87 -10.54 -1.93 -13.60
C HIS A 87 -11.65 -1.05 -14.17
N VAL A 88 -11.27 0.05 -14.84
CA VAL A 88 -12.24 1.03 -15.36
C VAL A 88 -13.18 0.43 -16.40
N VAL A 89 -12.68 -0.51 -17.21
CA VAL A 89 -13.45 -1.14 -18.28
C VAL A 89 -14.16 -2.40 -17.78
N THR A 90 -13.42 -3.40 -17.27
CA THR A 90 -14.00 -4.70 -16.89
C THR A 90 -14.76 -4.68 -15.56
N GLN A 91 -14.61 -3.63 -14.75
CA GLN A 91 -15.14 -3.53 -13.38
C GLN A 91 -14.65 -4.62 -12.41
N GLU A 92 -13.70 -5.45 -12.83
CA GLU A 92 -13.08 -6.47 -11.99
C GLU A 92 -12.23 -5.84 -10.90
N SER A 93 -12.25 -6.45 -9.71
CA SER A 93 -11.43 -6.05 -8.58
C SER A 93 -9.95 -6.05 -8.94
N ARG A 94 -9.21 -5.03 -8.51
CA ARG A 94 -7.74 -5.01 -8.56
C ARG A 94 -7.11 -5.67 -7.33
N GLY A 95 -7.91 -6.23 -6.43
CA GLY A 95 -7.43 -6.91 -5.23
C GLY A 95 -6.90 -5.97 -4.14
N TYR A 96 -7.35 -4.71 -4.14
CA TYR A 96 -7.10 -3.78 -3.05
C TYR A 96 -8.21 -2.75 -2.87
N ALA A 97 -8.35 -2.27 -1.63
CA ALA A 97 -9.37 -1.30 -1.23
C ALA A 97 -8.78 -0.22 -0.31
N PHE A 98 -9.53 0.85 -0.14
CA PHE A 98 -9.32 1.88 0.87
C PHE A 98 -10.50 1.91 1.83
N VAL A 99 -10.21 1.96 3.14
CA VAL A 99 -11.23 2.00 4.19
C VAL A 99 -10.93 3.18 5.11
N GLU A 100 -11.72 4.23 5.02
CA GLU A 100 -11.66 5.40 5.90
C GLU A 100 -12.58 5.20 7.10
N TYR A 101 -12.04 5.36 8.31
CA TYR A 101 -12.83 5.41 9.53
C TYR A 101 -13.21 6.83 9.91
N VAL A 102 -14.34 6.98 10.60
CA VAL A 102 -14.75 8.26 11.19
C VAL A 102 -13.76 8.70 12.28
N ARG A 103 -13.19 7.74 13.03
CA ARG A 103 -12.30 7.99 14.18
C ARG A 103 -10.94 7.35 13.96
N GLU A 104 -9.89 8.07 14.33
CA GLU A 104 -8.51 7.59 14.27
C GLU A 104 -8.28 6.33 15.13
N LYS A 105 -8.88 6.26 16.32
CA LYS A 105 -8.77 5.06 17.18
C LYS A 105 -9.29 3.77 16.53
N ASP A 106 -10.32 3.89 15.68
CA ASP A 106 -10.96 2.73 15.02
C ASP A 106 -10.06 2.27 13.86
N PHE A 107 -9.45 3.23 13.16
CA PHE A 107 -8.38 2.99 12.20
C PHE A 107 -7.19 2.27 12.85
N GLU A 108 -6.69 2.74 13.99
CA GLU A 108 -5.55 2.12 14.67
C GLU A 108 -5.86 0.68 15.10
N ALA A 109 -7.04 0.47 15.72
CA ALA A 109 -7.50 -0.85 16.11
C ALA A 109 -7.52 -1.82 14.92
N ALA A 110 -8.11 -1.40 13.80
CA ALA A 110 -8.15 -2.19 12.59
C ALA A 110 -6.75 -2.41 11.99
N TYR A 111 -5.89 -1.38 11.96
CA TYR A 111 -4.51 -1.45 11.43
C TYR A 111 -3.67 -2.53 12.10
N TYR A 112 -3.78 -2.66 13.42
CA TYR A 112 -3.04 -3.66 14.19
C TYR A 112 -3.68 -5.04 14.11
N ALA A 113 -5.01 -5.13 14.17
CA ALA A 113 -5.70 -6.41 14.27
C ALA A 113 -5.85 -7.17 12.94
N THR A 114 -5.91 -6.48 11.80
CA THR A 114 -6.33 -7.10 10.53
C THR A 114 -5.19 -7.44 9.57
N ASN A 115 -3.97 -6.94 9.81
CA ASN A 115 -2.84 -7.30 8.95
C ASN A 115 -2.55 -8.80 9.04
N LYS A 116 -2.40 -9.47 7.89
CA LYS A 116 -2.21 -10.93 7.76
C LYS A 116 -3.41 -11.80 8.11
N MET A 117 -4.56 -11.20 8.41
CA MET A 117 -5.82 -11.92 8.54
C MET A 117 -6.09 -12.72 7.26
N LEU A 118 -6.66 -13.92 7.42
CA LEU A 118 -7.13 -14.73 6.30
C LEU A 118 -8.54 -14.25 5.92
N LEU A 119 -8.68 -13.71 4.72
CA LEU A 119 -9.95 -13.28 4.14
C LEU A 119 -10.12 -13.96 2.78
N ASP A 120 -11.21 -14.71 2.62
CA ASP A 120 -11.53 -15.45 1.39
C ASP A 120 -10.34 -16.27 0.86
N GLY A 121 -9.65 -16.96 1.79
CA GLY A 121 -8.49 -17.81 1.49
C GLY A 121 -7.18 -17.06 1.22
N ARG A 122 -7.12 -15.73 1.37
CA ARG A 122 -5.91 -14.93 1.18
C ARG A 122 -5.50 -14.17 2.43
N ARG A 123 -4.19 -14.16 2.72
CA ARG A 123 -3.62 -13.31 3.76
C ARG A 123 -3.53 -11.87 3.27
N ILE A 124 -4.36 -11.01 3.82
CA ILE A 124 -4.42 -9.59 3.44
C ILE A 124 -3.21 -8.82 3.97
N LEU A 125 -2.89 -7.73 3.29
CA LEU A 125 -1.94 -6.71 3.76
C LEU A 125 -2.75 -5.50 4.20
N VAL A 126 -2.50 -5.00 5.40
CA VAL A 126 -3.12 -3.77 5.89
C VAL A 126 -2.02 -2.76 6.24
N GLU A 127 -2.13 -1.57 5.64
CA GLU A 127 -1.12 -0.51 5.72
C GLU A 127 -1.81 0.86 5.77
N PHE A 128 -1.09 1.92 6.12
CA PHE A 128 -1.51 3.30 5.87
C PHE A 128 -1.71 3.55 4.36
N GLU A 129 -2.67 4.40 4.01
CA GLU A 129 -2.76 4.97 2.67
C GLU A 129 -1.50 5.79 2.36
N ARG A 130 -0.60 5.26 1.53
CA ARG A 130 0.65 5.95 1.16
C ARG A 130 0.43 7.11 0.19
N GLU A 131 -0.63 7.06 -0.60
CA GLU A 131 -0.84 7.93 -1.75
C GLU A 131 -0.90 9.43 -1.41
N ARG A 132 -1.46 9.79 -0.26
CA ARG A 132 -1.57 11.18 0.20
C ARG A 132 -0.62 11.56 1.35
N VAL A 133 -0.04 10.56 2.02
CA VAL A 133 0.80 10.78 3.23
C VAL A 133 2.29 10.68 2.96
N MET A 134 2.69 10.05 1.85
CA MET A 134 4.09 9.77 1.53
C MET A 134 4.49 10.57 0.28
N PRO A 135 5.26 11.66 0.43
CA PRO A 135 5.78 12.42 -0.70
C PRO A 135 6.51 11.53 -1.70
N GLY A 136 6.36 11.82 -2.99
CA GLY A 136 6.98 11.05 -4.06
C GLY A 136 6.31 9.71 -4.39
N TRP A 137 5.27 9.29 -3.65
CA TRP A 137 4.62 7.99 -3.85
C TRP A 137 4.23 7.75 -5.31
N LYS A 138 4.57 6.55 -5.82
CA LYS A 138 4.13 6.07 -7.13
C LYS A 138 3.40 4.74 -6.97
N PRO A 139 2.17 4.57 -7.49
CA PRO A 139 1.48 3.29 -7.44
C PRO A 139 2.13 2.26 -8.36
N ARG A 140 1.83 0.97 -8.12
CA ARG A 140 2.37 -0.16 -8.90
C ARG A 140 2.16 -0.05 -10.40
N ARG A 141 1.01 0.49 -10.83
CA ARG A 141 0.70 0.69 -12.27
C ARG A 141 1.71 1.61 -12.97
N LEU A 142 2.40 2.48 -12.22
CA LEU A 142 3.46 3.36 -12.71
C LEU A 142 4.86 2.80 -12.44
N GLY A 143 4.98 1.58 -11.90
CA GLY A 143 6.25 0.91 -11.63
C GLY A 143 6.83 1.15 -10.22
N GLY A 144 6.15 1.97 -9.41
CA GLY A 144 6.47 2.16 -8.00
C GLY A 144 5.86 1.08 -7.10
N GLY A 145 5.32 1.48 -5.96
CA GLY A 145 4.66 0.64 -4.96
C GLY A 145 5.62 -0.07 -4.01
N LEU A 146 5.06 -0.79 -3.03
CA LEU A 146 5.82 -1.54 -2.03
C LEU A 146 5.51 -3.04 -2.12
N GLY A 147 6.36 -3.88 -1.52
CA GLY A 147 6.17 -5.33 -1.48
C GLY A 147 6.40 -6.01 -2.83
N GLY A 148 5.54 -6.95 -3.22
CA GLY A 148 5.72 -7.79 -4.41
C GLY A 148 6.38 -9.13 -4.10
N ARG A 149 6.58 -9.94 -5.14
CA ARG A 149 7.21 -11.25 -5.06
C ARG A 149 8.52 -11.24 -5.84
N LYS A 150 9.49 -12.07 -5.45
CA LYS A 150 10.78 -12.15 -6.17
C LYS A 150 10.54 -12.69 -7.59
N GLU A 151 9.66 -13.67 -7.70
CA GLU A 151 9.27 -14.31 -8.97
C GLU A 151 8.64 -13.33 -9.98
N SER A 152 8.03 -12.23 -9.51
CA SER A 152 7.42 -11.24 -10.41
C SER A 152 8.42 -10.23 -10.96
N GLY A 153 9.70 -10.31 -10.59
CA GLY A 153 10.75 -9.37 -11.01
C GLY A 153 10.56 -7.92 -10.53
N GLN A 154 9.61 -7.67 -9.63
CA GLN A 154 9.19 -6.32 -9.19
C GLN A 154 9.10 -6.21 -7.67
N LEU A 155 10.09 -6.77 -6.97
CA LEU A 155 10.19 -6.65 -5.53
C LEU A 155 10.52 -5.21 -5.13
N ARG A 156 9.85 -4.70 -4.09
CA ARG A 156 10.10 -3.39 -3.49
C ARG A 156 10.07 -3.44 -1.96
N PHE A 157 10.93 -2.65 -1.36
CA PHE A 157 11.16 -2.53 0.08
C PHE A 157 10.70 -1.16 0.61
N GLY A 158 10.75 -0.96 1.92
CA GLY A 158 10.29 0.28 2.58
C GLY A 158 8.82 0.25 3.03
N GLY A 159 8.20 -0.93 3.07
CA GLY A 159 6.83 -1.12 3.57
C GLY A 159 6.75 -2.14 4.69
N ARG A 160 5.60 -2.24 5.37
CA ARG A 160 5.40 -3.11 6.54
C ARG A 160 5.84 -4.56 6.37
N ASP A 161 5.61 -5.13 5.19
CA ASP A 161 5.97 -6.51 4.87
C ASP A 161 7.44 -6.73 4.51
N ARG A 162 8.09 -5.68 4.03
CA ARG A 162 9.45 -5.69 3.48
C ARG A 162 10.12 -4.38 3.88
N PRO A 163 10.39 -4.17 5.18
CA PRO A 163 11.13 -2.98 5.61
C PRO A 163 12.54 -3.03 5.03
N PHE A 164 13.18 -1.87 4.90
CA PHE A 164 14.59 -1.82 4.57
C PHE A 164 15.41 -2.58 5.62
N ARG A 165 16.46 -3.26 5.17
CA ARG A 165 17.40 -3.96 6.03
C ARG A 165 18.78 -3.41 5.74
N ARG A 166 19.41 -2.77 6.73
CA ARG A 166 20.82 -2.42 6.63
C ARG A 166 21.62 -3.70 6.34
N PRO A 167 22.68 -3.64 5.51
CA PRO A 167 23.61 -4.76 5.40
C PRO A 167 24.06 -5.16 6.81
N ARG A 168 24.09 -6.46 7.11
CA ARG A 168 24.72 -6.89 8.37
C ARG A 168 26.19 -6.51 8.25
N ASP A 169 26.71 -5.78 9.22
CA ASP A 169 28.15 -5.60 9.35
C ASP A 169 28.76 -7.02 9.35
N GLN A 170 29.53 -7.34 8.32
CA GLN A 170 30.29 -8.59 8.28
C GLN A 170 31.38 -8.44 9.34
N GLY A 171 31.11 -8.96 10.54
CA GLY A 171 32.12 -9.16 11.58
C GLY A 171 33.08 -10.27 11.21
#